data_AF-A0A1R1X1B4-F1
#
_entry.id   AF-A0A1R1X1B4-F1
#
_cell.length_a   1.000
_cell.length_b   1.000
_cell.length_c   1.000
_cell.angle_alpha   90.00
_cell.angle_beta   90.00
_cell.angle_gamma   90.00
#
_symmetry.space_group_name_H-M   'P 1'
#
loop_
_entity.id
_entity.type
_entity.pdbx_description
1 polymer ?
#
loop_
_entity_poly.entity_id
_entity_poly.type
_entity_poly.pdbx_seq_one_letter_code
_entity_poly.pdbx_strand_id
1 'polypeptide(L)' 'MSLNLLESVDIDLEKLRGVLIRLEDTIIFCLAERAQFKTNDDIYSPNKMEFKDGFSGSFLDWFLKEVETVHG' A
#
# COMPACT_ATOMS: atom_id res chain seq x y z
N MET A 1 3.30 13.99 -11.54
CA MET A 1 3.75 13.14 -12.67
C MET A 1 4.32 11.88 -12.05
N SER A 2 3.55 10.79 -12.08
CA SER A 2 3.98 9.47 -11.61
C SER A 2 5.00 8.91 -12.61
N LEU A 3 6.15 8.43 -12.13
CA LEU A 3 7.14 7.74 -12.96
C LEU A 3 6.69 6.29 -13.08
N ASN A 4 6.15 5.92 -14.24
CA ASN A 4 5.77 4.56 -14.53
C ASN A 4 7.02 3.75 -14.91
N LEU A 5 7.54 2.97 -13.96
CA LEU A 5 8.77 2.19 -14.10
C LEU A 5 8.62 0.96 -15.04
N LEU A 6 7.42 0.69 -15.55
CA LEU A 6 7.09 -0.49 -16.37
C LEU A 6 7.04 -0.21 -17.89
N GLU A 7 7.04 1.06 -18.29
CA GLU A 7 7.21 1.43 -19.70
C GLU A 7 8.69 1.54 -20.04
N SER A 8 9.08 1.14 -21.26
CA SER A 8 10.44 1.34 -21.80
C SER A 8 10.67 2.83 -22.10
N VAL A 9 10.75 3.62 -21.04
CA VAL A 9 11.17 5.01 -21.05
C VAL A 9 12.69 4.98 -20.89
N ASP A 10 13.42 5.80 -21.65
CA ASP A 10 14.82 6.09 -21.34
C ASP A 10 14.90 6.60 -19.89
N ILE A 11 15.31 5.71 -18.97
CA ILE A 11 15.30 6.00 -17.55
C ILE A 11 16.44 6.96 -17.27
N ASP A 12 16.10 8.23 -17.08
CA ASP A 12 17.02 9.23 -16.57
C ASP A 12 17.49 8.82 -15.16
N LEU A 13 18.75 8.39 -15.05
CA LEU A 13 19.32 7.84 -13.83
C LEU A 13 19.34 8.84 -12.67
N GLU A 14 19.46 10.14 -12.96
CA GLU A 14 19.40 11.17 -11.92
C GLU A 14 17.96 11.34 -11.41
N LYS A 15 16.97 11.31 -12.30
CA LYS A 15 15.57 11.27 -11.88
C LYS A 15 15.24 10.01 -11.09
N LEU A 16 15.72 8.84 -11.54
CA LEU A 16 15.52 7.57 -10.85
C LEU A 16 16.07 7.63 -9.42
N ARG A 17 17.31 8.10 -9.25
CA ARG A 17 17.92 8.29 -7.92
C ARG A 17 17.03 9.16 -7.03
N GLY A 18 16.54 10.29 -7.55
CA GLY A 18 15.64 11.18 -6.82
C GLY A 18 14.28 10.55 -6.47
N VAL A 19 13.74 9.66 -7.31
CA VAL A 19 12.53 8.89 -6.98
C VAL A 19 12.82 7.90 -5.85
N LEU A 20 13.90 7.13 -5.95
CA LEU A 20 14.23 6.10 -4.98
C LEU A 20 14.44 6.68 -3.57
N ILE A 21 15.11 7.82 -3.45
CA ILE A 21 15.28 8.52 -2.16
C ILE A 21 13.91 8.88 -1.56
N ARG A 22 12.99 9.43 -2.37
CA ARG A 22 11.63 9.78 -1.88
C ARG A 22 10.81 8.55 -1.51
N LEU A 23 10.97 7.44 -2.24
CA LEU A 23 10.29 6.18 -1.91
C LEU A 23 10.86 5.59 -0.61
N GLU A 24 12.17 5.68 -0.37
CA GLU A 24 12.80 5.29 0.88
C GLU A 24 12.23 6.07 2.06
N ASP A 25 12.18 7.40 1.98
CA ASP A 25 11.60 8.26 3.03
C ASP A 25 10.13 7.89 3.30
N THR A 26 9.37 7.62 2.24
CA THR A 26 7.96 7.24 2.33
C THR A 26 7.79 5.89 3.02
N ILE A 27 8.61 4.89 2.68
CA ILE A 27 8.56 3.55 3.30
C ILE A 27 8.89 3.64 4.79
N ILE A 28 9.95 4.39 5.15
CA ILE A 28 10.35 4.59 6.55
C ILE A 28 9.22 5.23 7.33
N PHE A 29 8.62 6.29 6.80
CA PHE A 29 7.50 6.98 7.45
C PHE A 29 6.29 6.05 7.64
N CYS A 30 5.87 5.34 6.59
CA CYS A 30 4.75 4.39 6.66
C CYS A 30 4.98 3.28 7.70
N LEU A 31 6.20 2.75 7.80
CA LEU A 31 6.56 1.74 8.80
C LEU A 31 6.55 2.31 10.21
N ALA A 32 7.07 3.53 10.42
CA ALA A 32 7.02 4.21 11.71
C ALA A 32 5.58 4.45 12.17
N GLU A 33 4.69 4.90 11.27
CA GLU A 33 3.27 5.06 11.56
C GLU A 33 2.59 3.73 11.91
N ARG A 34 2.85 2.66 11.14
CA ARG A 34 2.29 1.33 11.45
C ARG A 34 2.79 0.77 12.78
N ALA A 35 4.05 1.03 13.15
CA ALA A 35 4.67 0.54 14.38
C ALA A 35 4.05 1.14 15.66
N GLN A 36 3.27 2.21 15.56
CA GLN A 36 2.53 2.77 16.69
C GLN A 36 1.40 1.83 17.18
N PHE A 37 1.01 0.84 16.36
CA PHE A 37 -0.03 -0.14 16.70
C PHE A 37 0.58 -1.54 16.88
N LYS A 38 -0.05 -2.37 17.73
CA LYS A 38 0.32 -3.78 17.89
C LYS A 38 0.08 -4.58 16.60
N THR A 39 0.42 -5.86 16.60
CA THR A 39 0.22 -6.74 15.44
C THR A 39 -1.23 -6.76 14.96
N ASN A 40 -2.21 -6.74 15.88
CA ASN A 40 -3.64 -6.72 15.55
C ASN A 40 -4.04 -7.90 14.64
N ASP A 41 -3.80 -9.14 15.09
CA ASP A 41 -3.95 -10.37 14.31
C ASP A 41 -5.33 -10.56 13.64
N ASP A 42 -6.38 -9.99 14.22
CA ASP A 42 -7.73 -10.01 13.65
C ASP A 42 -7.84 -9.25 12.32
N ILE A 43 -6.94 -8.30 12.04
CA ILE A 43 -6.87 -7.57 10.76
C ILE A 43 -6.57 -8.52 9.59
N TYR A 44 -5.73 -9.53 9.83
CA TYR A 44 -5.22 -10.44 8.80
C TYR A 44 -5.97 -11.77 8.75
N SER A 45 -6.88 -12.00 9.71
CA SER A 45 -7.63 -13.23 9.82
C SER A 45 -8.98 -13.11 9.10
N PRO A 46 -9.34 -14.06 8.22
CA PRO A 46 -10.65 -14.06 7.56
C PRO A 46 -11.80 -14.16 8.56
N ASN A 47 -12.94 -13.54 8.24
CA ASN A 47 -14.18 -13.63 9.01
C ASN A 47 -14.08 -13.13 10.46
N LYS A 48 -13.08 -12.31 10.80
CA LYS A 48 -13.00 -11.62 12.10
C LYS A 48 -13.79 -10.32 12.14
N MET A 49 -14.20 -9.80 10.98
CA MET A 49 -15.06 -8.64 10.84
C MET A 49 -16.17 -8.95 9.85
N GLU A 50 -17.36 -8.43 10.11
CA GLU A 50 -18.50 -8.52 9.20
C GLU A 50 -18.56 -7.28 8.31
N PHE A 51 -18.52 -7.49 7.00
CA PHE A 51 -18.59 -6.41 6.02
C PHE A 51 -20.01 -6.29 5.45
N LYS A 52 -20.50 -5.05 5.32
CA LYS A 52 -21.89 -4.75 4.88
C LYS A 52 -22.17 -5.11 3.43
N ASP A 53 -21.12 -5.19 2.62
CA ASP A 53 -21.16 -5.55 1.20
C ASP A 53 -21.15 -7.07 0.97
N GLY A 54 -21.11 -7.87 2.05
CA GLY A 54 -21.03 -9.33 1.97
C GLY A 54 -19.64 -9.86 1.64
N PHE A 55 -18.59 -9.03 1.74
CA PHE A 55 -17.22 -9.48 1.51
C PHE A 55 -16.79 -10.56 2.52
N SER A 56 -16.15 -11.61 2.00
CA SER A 56 -15.59 -12.71 2.79
C SER A 56 -14.06 -12.73 2.66
N GLY A 57 -13.37 -12.27 3.70
CA GLY A 57 -11.90 -12.17 3.72
C GLY A 57 -11.41 -11.51 4.99
N SER A 58 -10.12 -11.14 5.02
CA SER A 58 -9.58 -10.36 6.12
C SER A 58 -9.92 -8.87 5.95
N PHE A 59 -9.76 -8.08 7.02
CA PHE A 59 -9.92 -6.62 6.92
C PHE A 59 -8.89 -6.00 6.00
N LEU A 60 -7.66 -6.50 5.99
CA LEU A 60 -6.63 -5.99 5.08
C LEU A 60 -7.02 -6.22 3.61
N ASP A 61 -7.53 -7.40 3.27
CA ASP A 61 -7.96 -7.71 1.89
C ASP A 61 -9.07 -6.78 1.43
N TRP A 62 -10.08 -6.58 2.28
CA TRP A 62 -11.18 -5.67 2.01
C TRP A 62 -10.68 -4.23 1.81
N PHE A 63 -9.83 -3.75 2.74
CA PHE A 63 -9.29 -2.40 2.69
C PHE A 63 -8.49 -2.14 1.40
N LEU A 64 -7.61 -3.07 1.01
CA LEU A 64 -6.83 -2.93 -0.22
C LEU A 64 -7.72 -2.91 -1.47
N LYS A 65 -8.72 -3.80 -1.56
CA LYS A 65 -9.69 -3.81 -2.65
C LYS A 65 -10.43 -2.47 -2.78
N GLU A 66 -10.90 -1.90 -1.67
CA GLU A 66 -11.63 -0.63 -1.72
C GLU A 66 -10.71 0.54 -2.10
N VAL A 67 -9.46 0.56 -1.61
CA VAL A 67 -8.47 1.57 -2.02
C VAL A 67 -8.14 1.46 -3.51
N GLU A 68 -7.94 0.25 -4.02
CA GLU A 68 -7.72 0.01 -5.45
C GLU A 68 -8.93 0.40 -6.30
N THR A 69 -10.16 0.16 -5.82
CA THR A 69 -11.39 0.57 -6.51
C THR A 69 -11.49 2.10 -6.63
N VAL A 70 -10.94 2.85 -5.68
CA VAL A 70 -10.96 4.32 -5.68
C VAL A 70 -9.82 4.91 -6.53
N HIS A 71 -8.68 4.22 -6.65
CA HIS A 71 -7.47 4.74 -7.30
C HIS A 71 -7.13 4.12 -8.65
N GLY A 72 -7.70 2.96 -8.98
CA GLY A 72 -7.61 2.31 -10.29
C GLY A 72 -8.49 2.98 -11.34
#